data_AF-A0A2V1N1X5-F1
#
_entry.id   AF-A0A2V1N1X5-F1
#
_cell.length_a   1.000
_cell.length_b   1.000
_cell.length_c   1.000
_cell.angle_alpha   90.00
_cell.angle_beta   90.00
_cell.angle_gamma   90.00
#
_symmetry.space_group_name_H-M   'P 1'
#
loop_
_entity.id
_entity.type
_entity.pdbx_description
1 polymer ?
#
loop_
_entity_poly.entity_id
_entity_poly.type
_entity_poly.pdbx_seq_one_letter_code
_entity_poly.pdbx_strand_id
1 'polypeptide(L)' 'MLISKRELAEKSVVKSVEVIKVIEVQSLIGEGTEESVVRHLKEYFDLEGNLLAKHDTLND' A
#
# COMPACT_ATOMS: atom_id res chain seq x y z
N MET A 1 -34.74 2.70 21.39
CA MET A 1 -33.52 1.87 21.31
C MET A 1 -32.88 2.16 19.95
N LEU A 2 -32.06 3.22 19.86
CA LEU A 2 -31.37 3.57 18.62
C LEU A 2 -30.04 2.82 18.61
N ILE A 3 -29.91 1.84 17.72
CA ILE A 3 -28.60 1.29 17.38
C ILE A 3 -27.85 2.41 16.66
N SER A 4 -26.80 2.89 17.32
CA SER A 4 -25.86 3.86 16.79
C SER A 4 -25.29 3.32 15.48
N LYS A 5 -25.35 4.11 14.40
CA LYS A 5 -24.74 3.80 13.08
C LYS A 5 -23.22 3.50 13.14
N ARG A 6 -22.60 3.53 14.32
CA ARG A 6 -21.19 3.19 14.55
C ARG A 6 -20.91 1.68 14.62
N GLU A 7 -21.90 0.81 14.78
CA GLU A 7 -21.68 -0.65 14.86
C GLU A 7 -21.65 -1.38 13.49
N LEU A 8 -21.69 -0.65 12.37
CA LEU A 8 -21.61 -1.23 11.01
C LEU A 8 -20.18 -1.24 10.42
N ALA A 9 -19.16 -0.88 11.19
CA ALA A 9 -17.77 -0.85 10.72
C ALA A 9 -16.99 -2.14 11.02
N GLU A 10 -17.68 -3.25 11.31
CA GLU A 10 -17.10 -4.59 11.36
C GLU A 10 -17.39 -5.38 10.08
N LYS A 11 -16.36 -6.08 9.59
CA LYS A 11 -16.18 -6.82 8.32
C LYS A 11 -15.89 -5.97 7.09
N SER A 12 -14.60 -5.87 6.76
CA SER A 12 -14.18 -5.86 5.36
C SER A 12 -14.71 -7.12 4.68
N VAL A 13 -15.89 -7.00 4.04
CA VAL A 13 -16.39 -8.05 3.15
C VAL A 13 -15.69 -7.81 1.81
N VAL A 14 -14.58 -8.50 1.59
CA VAL A 14 -13.88 -8.52 0.29
C VAL A 14 -14.92 -8.78 -0.79
N LYS A 15 -15.10 -7.81 -1.70
CA LYS A 15 -16.15 -7.86 -2.73
C LYS A 15 -15.71 -8.64 -3.97
N SER A 16 -14.43 -8.60 -4.29
CA SER A 16 -13.80 -9.32 -5.39
C SER A 16 -12.31 -9.44 -5.14
N VAL A 17 -11.69 -10.46 -5.76
CA VAL A 17 -10.25 -10.70 -5.76
C VAL A 17 -9.86 -11.01 -7.19
N GLU A 18 -8.79 -10.39 -7.66
CA GLU A 18 -8.27 -10.60 -9.01
C GLU A 18 -6.76 -10.78 -8.96
N VAL A 19 -6.23 -11.63 -9.84
CA VAL A 19 -4.79 -11.73 -10.09
C VAL A 19 -4.48 -10.88 -11.30
N ILE A 20 -3.67 -9.85 -11.11
CA ILE A 20 -3.25 -8.94 -12.17
C ILE A 20 -1.73 -8.96 -12.32
N LYS A 21 -1.26 -8.69 -13.55
CA LYS A 21 0.15 -8.49 -13.83
C LYS A 21 0.50 -7.01 -13.66
N VAL A 22 1.59 -6.74 -12.97
CA VAL A 22 2.06 -5.38 -12.67
C VAL A 22 3.51 -5.20 -13.10
N ILE A 23 3.92 -3.94 -13.24
CA ILE A 23 5.33 -3.54 -13.25
C ILE A 23 5.70 -3.21 -11.81
N GLU A 24 6.72 -3.87 -11.28
CA GLU A 24 7.31 -3.54 -9.97
C GLU A 24 8.56 -2.69 -10.18
N VAL A 25 8.61 -1.55 -9.51
CA VAL A 25 9.79 -0.70 -9.41
C VAL A 25 10.29 -0.75 -7.98
N GLN A 26 11.54 -1.17 -7.80
CA GLN A 26 12.24 -1.09 -6.52
C GLN A 26 13.24 0.05 -6.59
N SER A 27 13.12 1.00 -5.66
CA SER A 27 14.07 2.10 -5.50
C SER A 27 14.67 2.08 -4.10
N LEU A 28 15.84 2.71 -3.97
CA LEU A 28 16.48 3.00 -2.69
C LEU A 28 16.23 4.48 -2.38
N ILE A 29 15.61 4.76 -1.24
CA ILE A 29 15.31 6.12 -0.77
C ILE A 29 15.95 6.37 0.59
N GLY A 30 16.06 7.64 0.97
CA GLY A 30 16.68 8.07 2.23
C GLY A 30 18.09 8.63 2.05
N GLU A 31 18.51 9.48 2.98
CA GLU A 31 19.81 10.18 2.95
C GLU A 31 20.89 9.47 3.78
N GLY A 32 20.51 8.46 4.56
CA GLY A 32 21.41 7.71 5.44
C GLY A 32 21.60 8.36 6.81
N THR A 33 20.69 9.23 7.22
CA THR A 33 20.66 9.81 8.58
C THR A 33 19.71 9.04 9.49
N GLU A 34 19.75 9.34 10.79
CA GLU A 34 18.82 8.75 11.76
C GLU A 34 17.35 9.10 11.44
N GLU A 35 17.10 10.30 10.93
CA GLU A 35 15.79 10.79 10.53
C GLU A 35 15.39 10.35 9.10
N SER A 36 16.37 9.94 8.29
CA SER A 36 16.21 9.60 6.88
C SER A 36 16.98 8.33 6.53
N VAL A 37 16.55 7.22 7.14
CA VAL A 37 17.18 5.92 6.95
C VAL A 37 17.08 5.46 5.50
N VAL A 38 18.18 4.91 4.99
CA VAL A 38 18.23 4.26 3.68
C VAL A 38 17.37 3.01 3.71
N ARG A 39 16.39 2.94 2.81
CA ARG A 39 15.41 1.85 2.78
C ARG A 39 14.86 1.65 1.38
N HIS A 40 14.19 0.51 1.18
CA HIS A 40 13.55 0.21 -0.08
C HIS A 40 12.16 0.82 -0.15
N LEU A 41 11.83 1.27 -1.35
CA LEU A 41 10.51 1.67 -1.73
C LEU A 41 10.08 0.85 -2.94
N LYS A 42 8.98 0.10 -2.79
CA LYS A 42 8.37 -0.68 -3.87
C LYS A 42 7.16 0.05 -4.38
N GLU A 43 7.10 0.26 -5.68
CA GLU A 43 5.97 0.89 -6.37
C GLU A 43 5.46 -0.08 -7.44
N TYR A 44 4.14 -0.26 -7.48
CA TYR A 44 3.46 -1.18 -8.37
C TYR A 44 2.61 -0.39 -9.34
N PHE A 45 2.84 -0.60 -10.62
CA PHE A 45 2.11 0.08 -11.70
C PHE A 45 1.35 -0.94 -12.54
N ASP A 46 0.26 -0.49 -13.16
CA ASP A 46 -0.31 -1.22 -14.28
C ASP A 46 0.61 -1.14 -15.51
N LEU A 47 0.21 -1.85 -16.58
CA LEU A 47 1.01 -1.91 -17.81
C LEU A 47 0.95 -0.62 -18.65
N GLU A 48 0.07 0.32 -18.31
CA GLU A 48 -0.03 1.65 -18.92
C GLU A 48 0.81 2.69 -18.17
N GLY A 49 1.35 2.33 -17.01
CA GLY A 49 2.19 3.19 -16.17
C GLY A 49 1.42 3.93 -15.07
N ASN A 50 0.16 3.58 -14.80
CA ASN A 50 -0.59 4.16 -13.68
C ASN A 50 -0.20 3.50 -12.36
N LEU A 51 0.03 4.28 -11.31
CA LEU A 51 0.39 3.78 -9.98
C LEU A 51 -0.81 3.09 -9.31
N LEU A 52 -0.64 1.83 -8.94
CA LEU A 52 -1.65 1.01 -8.25
C LEU A 52 -1.43 0.95 -6.74
N ALA A 53 -0.17 0.79 -6.33
CA ALA A 53 0.18 0.65 -4.91
C ALA A 53 1.62 1.04 -4.64
N LYS A 54 1.91 1.33 -3.37
CA LYS A 54 3.23 1.67 -2.88
C LYS A 54 3.45 1.03 -1.52
N HIS A 55 4.64 0.48 -1.32
CA HIS A 55 5.08 -0.13 -0.08
C HIS A 55 6.43 0.46 0.34
N ASP A 56 6.42 1.19 1.45
CA ASP A 56 7.62 1.75 2.07
C ASP A 56 8.04 0.83 3.22
N THR A 57 9.28 0.32 3.13
CA THR A 57 9.83 -0.66 4.08
C THR A 57 10.24 -0.08 5.43
N LEU A 58 9.93 1.20 5.71
CA LEU A 58 10.27 1.85 6.99
C LEU A 58 9.76 1.11 8.24
N ASN A 59 8.62 0.43 8.13
CA ASN A 59 7.97 -0.25 9.25
C ASN A 59 7.75 -1.76 9.02
N ASP A 60 8.55 -2.37 8.13
CA ASP A 60 8.49 -3.82 7.88
C ASP A 60 9.09 -4.66 9.02
#